data_AF-A0A661KY00-F1
#
_entry.id   AF-A0A661KY00-F1
#
_cell.length_a   1.000
_cell.length_b   1.000
_cell.length_c   1.000
_cell.angle_alpha   90.00
_cell.angle_beta   90.00
_cell.angle_gamma   90.00
#
_symmetry.space_group_name_H-M   'P 1'
#
loop_
_entity.id
_entity.type
_entity.pdbx_description
1 polymer ?
#
loop_
_entity_poly.entity_id
_entity_poly.type
_entity_poly.pdbx_seq_one_letter_code
_entity_poly.pdbx_strand_id
1 'polypeptide(L)'
;MQYKGLSLCMPDEEKSCFACCPPIRAAGYEHIQYKNIIKRILRENTASFQPKMMPITGYSCWALGYIDRNFKRIGCLLHPEQNRGTDLRHLTGYGEKCKREFCLEARIFANLEYETRLFWLQFAEGLDSFSYSSRLFNPIFRLLRWGKEVLEYIGKKEDYAKINLSLLEERYPFLKSRTDPRGIAYPVKLALKMGKAMLKEEIADLTNRMKRLYDFRIIEQQEGIYVHTLHMDRDLLDFIRLTLSIKKIDPDIVLIIKDNIDHMVSEIKNAFQL
;
A
#
# COMPACT_ATOMS: atom_id res chain seq x y z
N MET A 1 5.88 18.12 -7.66
CA MET A 1 5.77 17.04 -8.66
C MET A 1 4.32 16.93 -9.08
N GLN A 2 3.93 17.56 -10.19
CA GLN A 2 2.64 17.31 -10.83
C GLN A 2 2.78 16.01 -11.63
N TYR A 3 2.19 14.92 -11.16
CA TYR A 3 2.11 13.70 -11.94
C TYR A 3 1.07 13.91 -13.05
N LYS A 4 1.52 14.32 -14.24
CA LYS A 4 0.77 14.11 -15.49
C LYS A 4 0.86 12.60 -15.80
N GLY A 5 0.04 11.80 -15.14
CA GLY A 5 0.05 10.35 -15.31
C GLY A 5 -0.91 9.62 -14.39
N LEU A 6 -1.20 8.37 -14.76
CA LEU A 6 -2.02 7.42 -14.03
C LEU A 6 -1.60 7.35 -12.55
N SER A 7 -2.54 7.62 -11.65
CA SER A 7 -2.31 7.66 -10.20
C SER A 7 -3.27 6.73 -9.46
N LEU A 8 -2.87 6.23 -8.29
CA LEU A 8 -3.75 5.39 -7.47
C LEU A 8 -4.96 6.19 -6.94
N CYS A 9 -4.80 7.49 -6.70
CA CYS A 9 -5.89 8.32 -6.17
C CYS A 9 -6.91 8.71 -7.24
N MET A 10 -6.46 8.85 -8.48
CA MET A 10 -7.28 9.20 -9.64
C MET A 10 -6.92 8.23 -10.78
N PRO A 11 -7.43 6.98 -10.74
CA PRO A 11 -7.08 5.95 -11.71
C PRO A 11 -7.73 6.18 -13.08
N ASP A 12 -8.96 6.71 -13.12
CA ASP A 12 -9.72 6.90 -14.35
C ASP A 12 -10.89 7.89 -14.15
N GLU A 13 -11.82 7.93 -15.11
CA GLU A 13 -12.99 8.82 -15.11
C GLU A 13 -14.18 8.26 -14.31
N GLU A 14 -14.16 6.98 -13.96
CA GLU A 14 -15.27 6.26 -13.34
C GLU A 14 -15.13 6.19 -11.81
N LYS A 15 -13.91 6.28 -11.29
CA LYS A 15 -13.65 6.20 -9.84
C LYS A 15 -12.46 7.01 -9.38
N SER A 16 -12.45 7.32 -8.09
CA SER A 16 -11.30 7.90 -7.39
C SER A 16 -11.21 7.37 -5.96
N CYS A 17 -10.00 7.42 -5.40
CA CYS A 17 -9.78 7.07 -4.00
C CYS A 17 -9.78 8.32 -3.11
N PHE A 18 -10.54 8.25 -2.02
CA PHE A 18 -10.60 9.27 -0.97
C PHE A 18 -10.34 8.72 0.44
N ALA A 19 -9.76 7.51 0.53
CA ALA A 19 -9.55 6.77 1.79
C ALA A 19 -8.75 7.53 2.85
N CYS A 20 -7.75 8.31 2.41
CA CYS A 20 -6.86 9.07 3.28
C CYS A 20 -7.28 10.55 3.42
N CYS A 21 -8.41 10.94 2.81
CA CYS A 21 -8.85 12.32 2.87
C CYS A 21 -9.33 12.69 4.29
N PRO A 22 -8.99 13.91 4.78
CA PRO A 22 -9.41 14.37 6.10
C PRO A 22 -10.92 14.30 6.35
N PRO A 23 -11.33 14.33 7.64
CA PRO A 23 -10.53 14.48 8.86
C PRO A 23 -9.76 13.20 9.27
N ILE A 24 -8.93 13.32 10.32
CA ILE A 24 -8.29 12.17 10.98
C ILE A 24 -9.38 11.18 11.42
N ARG A 25 -9.19 9.91 11.09
CA ARG A 25 -10.11 8.82 11.41
C ARG A 25 -9.48 7.86 12.41
N ALA A 26 -10.34 7.19 13.17
CA ALA A 26 -9.91 6.06 14.00
C ALA A 26 -9.30 4.95 13.14
N ALA A 27 -8.41 4.15 13.73
CA ALA A 27 -7.86 2.98 13.07
C ALA A 27 -9.00 2.01 12.67
N GLY A 28 -8.95 1.49 11.45
CA GLY A 28 -9.97 0.57 10.92
C GLY A 28 -11.25 1.22 10.39
N TYR A 29 -11.34 2.55 10.40
CA TYR A 29 -12.47 3.26 9.79
C TYR A 29 -12.52 3.06 8.26
N GLU A 30 -13.69 2.72 7.73
CA GLU A 30 -13.92 2.50 6.29
C GLU A 30 -15.15 3.29 5.82
N HIS A 31 -14.98 4.18 4.84
CA HIS A 31 -16.08 5.02 4.33
C HIS A 31 -17.30 4.22 3.85
N ILE A 32 -17.06 3.01 3.33
CA ILE A 32 -18.13 2.15 2.80
C ILE A 32 -19.12 1.70 3.87
N GLN A 33 -18.71 1.62 5.15
CA GLN A 33 -19.61 1.28 6.26
C GLN A 33 -20.67 2.38 6.50
N TYR A 34 -20.37 3.62 6.14
CA TYR A 34 -21.24 4.78 6.31
C TYR A 34 -21.69 5.36 4.96
N LYS A 35 -21.70 4.53 3.90
CA LYS A 35 -21.85 4.94 2.50
C LYS A 35 -22.98 5.95 2.29
N ASN A 36 -24.18 5.71 2.82
CA ASN A 36 -25.34 6.57 2.59
C ASN A 36 -25.20 7.95 3.27
N ILE A 37 -24.70 7.98 4.51
CA ILE A 37 -24.46 9.22 5.24
C ILE A 37 -23.37 10.04 4.52
N ILE A 38 -22.27 9.38 4.15
CA ILE A 38 -21.16 10.03 3.44
C ILE A 38 -21.62 10.54 2.07
N LYS A 39 -22.40 9.77 1.30
CA LYS A 39 -22.96 10.23 0.02
C LYS A 39 -23.77 11.52 0.18
N ARG A 40 -24.60 11.60 1.23
CA ARG A 40 -25.37 12.81 1.54
C ARG A 40 -24.45 13.99 1.85
N ILE A 41 -23.48 13.81 2.74
CA ILE A 41 -22.50 14.86 3.10
C ILE A 41 -21.74 15.34 1.85
N LEU A 42 -21.28 14.43 1.00
CA LEU A 42 -20.55 14.79 -0.22
C LEU A 42 -21.43 15.58 -1.18
N ARG A 43 -22.72 15.23 -1.34
CA ARG A 43 -23.66 16.00 -2.16
C ARG A 43 -23.89 17.40 -1.60
N GLU A 44 -24.11 17.51 -0.29
CA GLU A 44 -24.29 18.79 0.40
C GLU A 44 -23.05 19.67 0.25
N ASN A 45 -21.86 19.11 0.48
CA ASN A 45 -20.58 19.81 0.27
C ASN A 45 -20.40 20.27 -1.17
N THR A 46 -20.77 19.43 -2.16
CA THR A 46 -20.65 19.77 -3.59
C THR A 46 -21.61 20.89 -3.97
N ALA A 47 -22.87 20.81 -3.54
CA ALA A 47 -23.90 21.79 -3.88
C ALA A 47 -23.70 23.15 -3.21
N SER A 48 -23.22 23.15 -1.96
CA SER A 48 -22.99 24.36 -1.17
C SER A 48 -21.55 24.87 -1.24
N PHE A 49 -20.72 24.31 -2.14
CA PHE A 49 -19.30 24.61 -2.18
C PHE A 49 -19.04 26.09 -2.48
N GLN A 50 -18.43 26.76 -1.51
CA GLN A 50 -17.92 28.11 -1.65
C GLN A 50 -16.56 28.17 -0.95
N PRO A 51 -15.46 28.45 -1.67
CA PRO A 51 -14.14 28.58 -1.06
C PRO A 51 -14.15 29.68 0.00
N LYS A 52 -13.98 29.30 1.27
CA LYS A 52 -13.86 30.23 2.40
C LYS A 52 -12.91 29.68 3.43
N MET A 53 -12.25 30.56 4.18
CA MET A 53 -11.38 30.16 5.27
C MET A 53 -12.21 29.56 6.40
N MET A 54 -12.11 28.24 6.57
CA MET A 54 -12.92 27.51 7.54
C MET A 54 -12.16 26.23 7.95
N PRO A 55 -11.83 26.06 9.24
CA PRO A 55 -11.19 24.83 9.70
C PRO A 55 -12.13 23.64 9.53
N ILE A 56 -11.57 22.45 9.37
CA ILE A 56 -12.34 21.21 9.41
C ILE A 56 -12.83 21.00 10.85
N THR A 57 -14.15 21.00 11.04
CA THR A 57 -14.80 20.69 12.32
C THR A 57 -15.56 19.37 12.23
N GLY A 58 -15.46 18.53 13.26
CA GLY A 58 -16.18 17.24 13.32
C GLY A 58 -15.61 16.15 12.40
N TYR A 59 -16.51 15.37 11.80
CA TYR A 59 -16.20 14.10 11.11
C TYR A 59 -16.25 14.22 9.57
N SER A 60 -16.15 15.39 8.97
CA SER A 60 -16.04 15.50 7.50
C SER A 60 -15.28 16.76 7.10
N CYS A 61 -14.50 16.67 6.03
CA CYS A 61 -13.93 17.85 5.40
C CYS A 61 -15.01 18.48 4.53
N TRP A 62 -15.34 19.75 4.79
CA TRP A 62 -16.33 20.50 4.00
C TRP A 62 -15.92 20.67 2.53
N ALA A 63 -14.63 20.55 2.22
CA ALA A 63 -14.07 20.62 0.88
C ALA A 63 -13.95 19.25 0.19
N LEU A 64 -14.41 18.16 0.81
CA LEU A 64 -14.47 16.85 0.17
C LEU A 64 -15.85 16.68 -0.46
N GLY A 65 -15.91 16.45 -1.77
CA GLY A 65 -17.16 16.36 -2.52
C GLY A 65 -17.00 15.57 -3.81
N TYR A 66 -18.03 15.61 -4.65
CA TYR A 66 -17.99 15.06 -6.00
C TYR A 66 -17.31 16.05 -6.93
N ILE A 67 -16.33 15.57 -7.69
CA ILE A 67 -15.51 16.38 -8.60
C ILE A 67 -15.94 16.22 -10.07
N ASP A 68 -17.00 15.46 -10.31
CA ASP A 68 -17.59 15.22 -11.62
C ASP A 68 -19.11 15.41 -11.56
N ARG A 69 -19.72 15.66 -12.73
CA ARG A 69 -21.16 15.93 -12.86
C ARG A 69 -22.03 14.69 -12.64
N ASN A 70 -21.46 13.49 -12.81
CA ASN A 70 -22.19 12.23 -12.70
C ASN A 70 -22.13 11.64 -11.28
N PHE A 71 -21.52 12.35 -10.33
CA PHE A 71 -21.34 11.91 -8.95
C PHE A 71 -20.62 10.55 -8.83
N LYS A 72 -19.64 10.31 -9.71
CA LYS A 72 -18.85 9.07 -9.72
C LYS A 72 -17.54 9.22 -8.93
N ARG A 73 -16.84 10.33 -9.12
CA ARG A 73 -15.52 10.63 -8.55
C ARG A 73 -15.64 11.58 -7.38
N ILE A 74 -14.91 11.25 -6.32
CA ILE A 74 -14.86 11.97 -5.06
C ILE A 74 -13.45 12.53 -4.86
N GLY A 75 -13.35 13.80 -4.49
CA GLY A 75 -12.07 14.46 -4.32
C GLY A 75 -12.18 15.78 -3.58
N CYS A 76 -11.04 16.43 -3.41
CA CYS A 76 -10.98 17.74 -2.78
C CYS A 76 -11.36 18.83 -3.78
N LEU A 77 -12.45 19.55 -3.51
CA LEU A 77 -12.96 20.67 -4.30
C LEU A 77 -12.00 21.88 -4.28
N LEU A 78 -11.09 21.93 -3.31
CA LEU A 78 -10.03 22.94 -3.20
C LEU A 78 -8.70 22.52 -3.86
N HIS A 79 -8.64 21.32 -4.46
CA HIS A 79 -7.41 20.82 -5.06
C HIS A 79 -7.00 21.67 -6.28
N PRO A 80 -5.70 21.87 -6.56
CA PRO A 80 -5.22 22.59 -7.75
C PRO A 80 -5.87 22.12 -9.06
N GLU A 81 -6.02 20.82 -9.23
CA GLU A 81 -6.68 20.22 -10.42
C GLU A 81 -8.15 20.64 -10.59
N GLN A 82 -8.81 21.07 -9.51
CA GLN A 82 -10.18 21.57 -9.55
C GLN A 82 -10.24 23.10 -9.66
N ASN A 83 -9.09 23.80 -9.55
CA ASN A 83 -9.00 25.24 -9.40
C ASN A 83 -7.96 25.86 -10.32
N ARG A 84 -7.85 25.38 -11.57
CA ARG A 84 -6.95 25.90 -12.62
C ARG A 84 -5.49 26.02 -12.15
N GLY A 85 -5.03 25.05 -11.37
CA GLY A 85 -3.68 25.02 -10.79
C GLY A 85 -3.51 25.79 -9.48
N THR A 86 -4.52 26.55 -9.02
CA THR A 86 -4.44 27.30 -7.76
C THR A 86 -4.71 26.38 -6.58
N ASP A 87 -3.75 26.28 -5.65
CA ASP A 87 -3.92 25.45 -4.45
C ASP A 87 -4.69 26.17 -3.34
N LEU A 88 -5.99 25.86 -3.23
CA LEU A 88 -6.86 26.45 -2.23
C LEU A 88 -6.96 25.60 -0.94
N ARG A 89 -6.23 24.48 -0.83
CA ARG A 89 -6.33 23.56 0.33
C ARG A 89 -5.95 24.21 1.65
N HIS A 90 -5.18 25.30 1.63
CA HIS A 90 -4.84 26.09 2.81
C HIS A 90 -6.08 26.63 3.55
N LEU A 91 -7.21 26.84 2.85
CA LEU A 91 -8.47 27.33 3.44
C LEU A 91 -9.09 26.37 4.47
N THR A 92 -8.69 25.09 4.47
CA THR A 92 -9.22 24.07 5.39
C THR A 92 -8.56 24.07 6.77
N GLY A 93 -7.45 24.80 6.95
CA GLY A 93 -6.54 24.65 8.09
C GLY A 93 -5.70 23.36 8.07
N TYR A 94 -5.93 22.47 7.10
CA TYR A 94 -5.20 21.19 6.93
C TYR A 94 -4.30 21.18 5.68
N GLY A 95 -4.14 22.32 4.99
CA GLY A 95 -3.47 22.42 3.70
C GLY A 95 -2.09 21.75 3.65
N GLU A 96 -1.23 22.01 4.64
CA GLU A 96 0.12 21.42 4.71
C GLU A 96 0.11 19.90 4.90
N LYS A 97 -0.85 19.38 5.66
CA LYS A 97 -1.07 17.94 5.78
C LYS A 97 -1.53 17.37 4.43
N CYS A 98 -2.53 17.97 3.81
CA CYS A 98 -3.05 17.53 2.51
C CYS A 98 -2.00 17.57 1.39
N LYS A 99 -1.00 18.45 1.47
CA LYS A 99 0.10 18.54 0.50
C LYS A 99 1.17 17.45 0.70
N ARG A 100 1.48 17.09 1.95
CA ARG A 100 2.54 16.11 2.28
C ARG A 100 2.08 14.66 2.31
N GLU A 101 0.85 14.40 2.73
CA GLU A 101 0.39 13.04 3.02
C GLU A 101 0.09 12.27 1.74
N PHE A 102 0.98 11.35 1.38
CA PHE A 102 0.74 10.26 0.44
C PHE A 102 0.78 8.95 1.21
N CYS A 103 -0.29 8.15 1.09
CA CYS A 103 -0.27 6.83 1.71
C CYS A 103 0.82 5.94 1.10
N LEU A 104 1.24 4.93 1.87
CA LEU A 104 2.29 4.00 1.44
C LEU A 104 1.95 3.36 0.09
N GLU A 105 0.70 2.94 -0.09
CA GLU A 105 0.24 2.30 -1.31
C GLU A 105 0.33 3.24 -2.52
N ALA A 106 -0.10 4.50 -2.37
CA ALA A 106 0.03 5.49 -3.44
C ALA A 106 1.50 5.80 -3.78
N ARG A 107 2.38 5.83 -2.78
CA ARG A 107 3.83 6.00 -2.99
C ARG A 107 4.45 4.83 -3.75
N ILE A 108 4.10 3.60 -3.39
CA ILE A 108 4.59 2.40 -4.10
C ILE A 108 4.09 2.44 -5.54
N PHE A 109 2.78 2.65 -5.73
CA PHE A 109 2.17 2.72 -7.06
C PHE A 109 2.82 3.79 -7.95
N ALA A 110 3.08 4.98 -7.41
CA ALA A 110 3.73 6.07 -8.14
C ALA A 110 5.18 5.78 -8.54
N ASN A 111 5.81 4.76 -7.97
CA ASN A 111 7.17 4.33 -8.30
C ASN A 111 7.24 3.09 -9.22
N LEU A 112 6.08 2.49 -9.55
CA LEU A 112 5.98 1.41 -10.55
C LEU A 112 6.13 1.98 -11.96
N GLU A 113 6.63 1.16 -12.88
CA GLU A 113 6.52 1.41 -14.32
C GLU A 113 5.06 1.52 -14.79
N TYR A 114 4.82 2.24 -15.88
CA TYR A 114 3.48 2.61 -16.34
C TYR A 114 2.63 1.39 -16.71
N GLU A 115 3.21 0.43 -17.43
CA GLU A 115 2.59 -0.83 -17.84
C GLU A 115 2.23 -1.66 -16.61
N THR A 116 3.10 -1.68 -15.61
CA THR A 116 2.85 -2.36 -14.32
C THR A 116 1.72 -1.67 -13.56
N ARG A 117 1.60 -0.35 -13.60
CA ARG A 117 0.46 0.38 -12.99
C ARG A 117 -0.87 -0.02 -13.63
N LEU A 118 -0.92 -0.08 -14.96
CA LEU A 118 -2.10 -0.53 -15.69
C LEU A 118 -2.46 -1.97 -15.29
N PHE A 119 -1.47 -2.86 -15.31
CA PHE A 119 -1.64 -4.26 -14.90
C PHE A 119 -2.29 -4.38 -13.52
N TRP A 120 -1.82 -3.65 -12.51
CA TRP A 120 -2.41 -3.77 -11.17
C TRP A 120 -3.77 -3.10 -11.05
N LEU A 121 -4.06 -2.03 -11.80
CA LEU A 121 -5.36 -1.34 -11.74
C LEU A 121 -6.53 -2.19 -12.26
N GLN A 122 -6.27 -3.15 -13.15
CA GLN A 122 -7.32 -4.04 -13.68
C GLN A 122 -8.08 -4.78 -12.56
N PHE A 123 -7.39 -5.13 -11.47
CA PHE A 123 -7.99 -5.83 -10.33
C PHE A 123 -8.96 -4.97 -9.50
N ALA A 124 -9.13 -3.70 -9.88
CA ALA A 124 -10.13 -2.80 -9.33
C ALA A 124 -11.14 -2.30 -10.37
N GLU A 125 -11.19 -2.93 -11.56
CA GLU A 125 -12.26 -2.68 -12.53
C GLU A 125 -13.63 -2.97 -11.93
N GLY A 126 -14.64 -2.18 -12.31
CA GLY A 126 -16.01 -2.28 -11.79
C GLY A 126 -16.24 -1.74 -10.37
N LEU A 127 -15.20 -1.33 -9.62
CA LEU A 127 -15.39 -0.71 -8.31
C LEU A 127 -15.85 0.75 -8.43
N ASP A 128 -16.88 1.13 -7.66
CA ASP A 128 -17.22 2.54 -7.45
C ASP A 128 -16.22 3.22 -6.50
N SER A 129 -16.23 4.56 -6.41
CA SER A 129 -15.29 5.29 -5.54
C SER A 129 -15.33 4.86 -4.06
N PHE A 130 -16.46 4.33 -3.55
CA PHE A 130 -16.54 3.86 -2.16
C PHE A 130 -15.83 2.50 -2.00
N SER A 131 -16.13 1.54 -2.88
CA SER A 131 -15.48 0.23 -2.87
C SER A 131 -14.00 0.36 -3.21
N TYR A 132 -13.66 1.23 -4.17
CA TYR A 132 -12.28 1.52 -4.56
C TYR A 132 -11.47 2.16 -3.43
N SER A 133 -12.10 3.01 -2.60
CA SER A 133 -11.46 3.62 -1.44
C SER A 133 -11.38 2.69 -0.22
N SER A 134 -11.96 1.49 -0.28
CA SER A 134 -12.01 0.60 0.88
C SER A 134 -10.85 -0.39 0.88
N ARG A 135 -10.13 -0.49 2.00
CA ARG A 135 -9.07 -1.50 2.19
C ARG A 135 -9.63 -2.92 2.30
N LEU A 136 -10.94 -3.06 2.57
CA LEU A 136 -11.63 -4.35 2.66
C LEU A 136 -12.06 -4.87 1.28
N PHE A 137 -12.46 -3.97 0.37
CA PHE A 137 -13.04 -4.35 -0.92
C PHE A 137 -12.08 -4.18 -2.10
N ASN A 138 -11.15 -3.21 -2.05
CA ASN A 138 -10.18 -3.02 -3.12
C ASN A 138 -8.92 -3.86 -2.87
N PRO A 139 -8.69 -4.95 -3.62
CA PRO A 139 -7.55 -5.85 -3.39
C PRO A 139 -6.21 -5.16 -3.62
N ILE A 140 -6.17 -4.09 -4.43
CA ILE A 140 -4.95 -3.37 -4.78
C ILE A 140 -4.26 -2.80 -3.53
N PHE A 141 -5.00 -2.36 -2.50
CA PHE A 141 -4.35 -1.86 -1.26
C PHE A 141 -3.50 -2.91 -0.58
N ARG A 142 -3.94 -4.17 -0.61
CA ARG A 142 -3.15 -5.28 -0.06
C ARG A 142 -2.01 -5.62 -1.01
N LEU A 143 -2.27 -5.74 -2.30
CA LEU A 143 -1.27 -6.11 -3.31
C LEU A 143 -0.11 -5.13 -3.32
N LEU A 144 -0.36 -3.82 -3.27
CA LEU A 144 0.67 -2.80 -3.29
C LEU A 144 1.67 -2.91 -2.12
N ARG A 145 1.30 -3.56 -1.02
CA ARG A 145 2.19 -3.75 0.13
C ARG A 145 3.30 -4.78 -0.09
N TRP A 146 3.29 -5.49 -1.22
CA TRP A 146 4.40 -6.35 -1.65
C TRP A 146 5.62 -5.57 -2.14
N GLY A 147 5.50 -4.26 -2.34
CA GLY A 147 6.64 -3.41 -2.73
C GLY A 147 6.92 -3.44 -4.23
N LYS A 148 7.75 -2.49 -4.68
CA LYS A 148 7.99 -2.23 -6.10
C LYS A 148 8.53 -3.45 -6.83
N GLU A 149 9.59 -4.07 -6.31
CA GLU A 149 10.31 -5.12 -7.05
C GLU A 149 9.45 -6.38 -7.28
N VAL A 150 8.65 -6.78 -6.30
CA VAL A 150 7.73 -7.93 -6.43
C VAL A 150 6.65 -7.61 -7.45
N LEU A 151 6.06 -6.41 -7.36
CA LEU A 151 4.98 -5.98 -8.25
C LEU A 151 5.42 -5.83 -9.70
N GLU A 152 6.62 -5.32 -9.93
CA GLU A 152 7.21 -5.21 -11.28
C GLU A 152 7.60 -6.57 -11.84
N TYR A 153 8.16 -7.46 -11.03
CA TYR A 153 8.47 -8.81 -11.48
C TYR A 153 7.22 -9.52 -12.02
N ILE A 154 6.13 -9.49 -11.25
CA ILE A 154 4.87 -10.12 -11.64
C ILE A 154 4.25 -9.38 -12.85
N GLY A 155 4.14 -8.05 -12.78
CA GLY A 155 3.52 -7.26 -13.84
C GLY A 155 4.24 -7.36 -15.20
N LYS A 156 5.54 -7.67 -15.21
CA LYS A 156 6.33 -7.90 -16.43
C LYS A 156 6.23 -9.33 -16.98
N LYS A 157 5.87 -10.31 -16.13
CA LYS A 157 5.78 -11.72 -16.53
C LYS A 157 4.38 -12.15 -16.94
N GLU A 158 3.36 -11.49 -16.41
CA GLU A 158 1.97 -11.87 -16.62
C GLU A 158 1.35 -11.11 -17.81
N ASP A 159 0.48 -11.80 -18.55
CA ASP A 159 -0.27 -11.23 -19.65
C ASP A 159 -1.57 -10.59 -19.12
N TYR A 160 -1.73 -9.29 -19.36
CA TYR A 160 -2.88 -8.49 -18.93
C TYR A 160 -4.22 -9.12 -19.35
N ALA A 161 -4.33 -9.63 -20.57
CA ALA A 161 -5.63 -10.04 -21.12
C ALA A 161 -6.16 -11.37 -20.59
N LYS A 162 -5.34 -12.12 -19.85
CA LYS A 162 -5.62 -13.53 -19.51
C LYS A 162 -5.60 -13.82 -18.02
N ILE A 163 -5.39 -12.81 -17.17
CA ILE A 163 -5.24 -13.03 -15.74
C ILE A 163 -6.34 -12.37 -14.93
N ASN A 164 -6.83 -13.10 -13.94
CA ASN A 164 -7.67 -12.58 -12.88
C ASN A 164 -7.01 -12.87 -11.53
N LEU A 165 -7.56 -12.33 -10.45
CA LEU A 165 -6.93 -12.46 -9.13
C LEU A 165 -6.79 -13.92 -8.68
N SER A 166 -7.77 -14.79 -8.97
CA SER A 166 -7.70 -16.21 -8.61
C SER A 166 -6.54 -16.92 -9.30
N LEU A 167 -6.40 -16.72 -10.61
CA LEU A 167 -5.31 -17.33 -11.39
C LEU A 167 -3.94 -16.78 -10.98
N LEU A 168 -3.88 -15.48 -10.67
CA LEU A 168 -2.66 -14.85 -10.16
C LEU A 168 -2.24 -15.48 -8.83
N GLU A 169 -3.20 -15.67 -7.92
CA GLU A 169 -2.98 -16.28 -6.63
C GLU A 169 -2.65 -17.80 -6.71
N GLU A 170 -3.03 -18.50 -7.77
CA GLU A 170 -2.58 -19.87 -8.05
C GLU A 170 -1.11 -19.90 -8.52
N ARG A 171 -0.72 -18.96 -9.38
CA ARG A 171 0.68 -18.83 -9.87
C ARG A 171 1.64 -18.30 -8.80
N TYR A 172 1.15 -17.42 -7.94
CA TYR A 172 1.91 -16.81 -6.85
C TYR A 172 1.19 -17.07 -5.51
N PRO A 173 1.31 -18.28 -4.94
CA PRO A 173 0.56 -18.68 -3.74
C PRO A 173 0.77 -17.77 -2.53
N PHE A 174 1.93 -17.10 -2.44
CA PHE A 174 2.19 -16.13 -1.38
C PHE A 174 1.20 -14.95 -1.36
N LEU A 175 0.58 -14.60 -2.49
CA LEU A 175 -0.45 -13.55 -2.56
C LEU A 175 -1.69 -13.89 -1.71
N LYS A 176 -2.02 -15.19 -1.57
CA LYS A 176 -3.12 -15.68 -0.70
C LYS A 176 -2.80 -15.59 0.78
N SER A 177 -1.53 -15.35 1.15
CA SER A 177 -1.14 -15.33 2.56
C SER A 177 -1.98 -14.31 3.33
N ARG A 178 -2.33 -14.59 4.58
CA ARG A 178 -3.01 -13.62 5.47
C ARG A 178 -2.04 -12.69 6.20
N THR A 179 -0.74 -12.97 6.13
CA THR A 179 0.30 -12.13 6.75
C THR A 179 0.41 -10.79 6.05
N ASP A 180 0.85 -9.76 6.78
CA ASP A 180 1.18 -8.45 6.20
C ASP A 180 2.25 -8.63 5.11
N PRO A 181 1.95 -8.32 3.83
CA PRO A 181 2.90 -8.49 2.73
C PRO A 181 4.28 -7.89 3.01
N ARG A 182 4.34 -6.73 3.66
CA ARG A 182 5.60 -6.04 3.97
C ARG A 182 6.54 -6.88 4.84
N GLY A 183 5.97 -7.65 5.77
CA GLY A 183 6.75 -8.48 6.67
C GLY A 183 7.40 -9.67 5.99
N ILE A 184 6.99 -10.03 4.76
CA ILE A 184 7.54 -11.19 4.04
C ILE A 184 7.97 -10.85 2.60
N ALA A 185 7.94 -9.56 2.23
CA ALA A 185 8.32 -9.11 0.90
C ALA A 185 9.79 -9.41 0.60
N TYR A 186 10.69 -9.28 1.58
CA TYR A 186 12.13 -9.52 1.38
C TYR A 186 12.47 -10.94 0.90
N PRO A 187 12.12 -12.02 1.64
CA PRO A 187 12.41 -13.37 1.16
C PRO A 187 11.68 -13.71 -0.15
N VAL A 188 10.46 -13.21 -0.35
CA VAL A 188 9.72 -13.39 -1.62
C VAL A 188 10.45 -12.70 -2.78
N LYS A 189 10.92 -11.47 -2.59
CA LYS A 189 11.72 -10.72 -3.56
C LYS A 189 12.97 -11.50 -3.97
N LEU A 190 13.67 -12.10 -3.01
CA LEU A 190 14.85 -12.94 -3.28
C LEU A 190 14.49 -14.17 -4.10
N ALA A 191 13.46 -14.92 -3.70
CA ALA A 191 13.02 -16.12 -4.41
C ALA A 191 12.62 -15.81 -5.87
N LEU A 192 11.90 -14.70 -6.10
CA LEU A 192 11.51 -14.28 -7.44
C LEU A 192 12.71 -13.91 -8.31
N LYS A 193 13.73 -13.23 -7.75
CA LYS A 193 15.01 -12.97 -8.45
C LYS A 193 15.71 -14.26 -8.86
N MET A 194 15.51 -15.33 -8.10
CA MET A 194 16.03 -16.66 -8.42
C MET A 194 15.14 -17.46 -9.38
N GLY A 195 14.01 -16.89 -9.83
CA GLY A 195 13.07 -17.48 -10.77
C GLY A 195 11.97 -18.35 -10.14
N LYS A 196 11.79 -18.31 -8.81
CA LYS A 196 10.84 -19.17 -8.08
C LYS A 196 9.79 -18.32 -7.35
N ALA A 197 8.52 -18.68 -7.50
CA ALA A 197 7.46 -18.17 -6.63
C ALA A 197 7.43 -19.01 -5.35
N MET A 198 7.52 -18.35 -4.19
CA MET A 198 7.46 -19.07 -2.91
C MET A 198 6.05 -19.60 -2.64
N LEU A 199 5.99 -20.81 -2.10
CA LEU A 199 4.79 -21.38 -1.50
C LEU A 199 4.57 -20.79 -0.10
N LYS A 200 3.33 -20.89 0.38
CA LYS A 200 2.96 -20.38 1.72
C LYS A 200 3.70 -21.16 2.82
N GLU A 201 3.87 -22.46 2.62
CA GLU A 201 4.54 -23.38 3.53
C GLU A 201 6.03 -23.06 3.64
N GLU A 202 6.67 -22.70 2.53
CA GLU A 202 8.08 -22.28 2.48
C GLU A 202 8.32 -20.98 3.24
N ILE A 203 7.39 -20.01 3.11
CA ILE A 203 7.45 -18.75 3.87
C ILE A 203 7.29 -19.03 5.37
N ALA A 204 6.36 -19.93 5.73
CA ALA A 204 6.13 -20.31 7.12
C ALA A 204 7.35 -21.04 7.71
N ASP A 205 7.94 -21.98 6.97
CA ASP A 205 9.14 -22.70 7.39
C ASP A 205 10.34 -21.74 7.58
N LEU A 206 10.61 -20.88 6.59
CA LEU A 206 11.66 -19.86 6.69
C LEU A 206 11.46 -18.98 7.93
N THR A 207 10.23 -18.52 8.15
CA THR A 207 9.90 -17.68 9.32
C THR A 207 10.15 -18.44 10.63
N ASN A 208 9.75 -19.71 10.71
CA ASN A 208 9.94 -20.53 11.90
C ASN A 208 11.41 -20.85 12.17
N ARG A 209 12.19 -21.17 11.13
CA ARG A 209 13.64 -21.39 11.21
C ARG A 209 14.35 -20.12 11.69
N MET A 210 14.05 -18.96 11.09
CA MET A 210 14.57 -17.68 11.57
C MET A 210 14.20 -17.44 13.02
N LYS A 211 12.98 -17.81 13.44
CA LYS A 211 12.56 -17.66 14.83
C LYS A 211 13.26 -18.56 15.84
N ARG A 212 13.82 -19.68 15.38
CA ARG A 212 14.60 -20.60 16.23
C ARG A 212 16.07 -20.19 16.31
N LEU A 213 16.62 -19.63 15.24
CA LEU A 213 18.02 -19.22 15.17
C LEU A 213 18.36 -18.07 16.13
N TYR A 214 17.37 -17.20 16.39
CA TYR A 214 17.56 -16.03 17.24
C TYR A 214 16.64 -16.13 18.46
N ASP A 215 17.23 -16.21 19.66
CA ASP A 215 16.44 -16.00 20.89
C ASP A 215 16.15 -14.51 21.02
N PHE A 216 15.01 -14.09 20.47
CA PHE A 216 14.63 -12.67 20.41
C PHE A 216 14.46 -12.04 21.79
N ARG A 217 14.31 -12.83 22.86
CA ARG A 217 14.28 -12.31 24.24
C ARG A 217 15.60 -11.69 24.64
N ILE A 218 16.72 -12.18 24.09
CA ILE A 218 18.07 -11.64 24.34
C ILE A 218 18.28 -10.36 23.51
N ILE A 219 17.79 -10.34 22.26
CA ILE A 219 17.94 -9.18 21.36
C ILE A 219 17.10 -7.98 21.84
N GLU A 220 15.88 -8.21 22.35
CA GLU A 220 15.04 -7.13 22.87
C GLU A 220 15.62 -6.42 24.10
N GLN A 221 16.53 -7.07 24.84
CA GLN A 221 17.19 -6.51 26.02
C GLN A 221 18.42 -5.64 25.69
N GLN A 222 18.88 -5.63 24.43
CA GLN A 222 20.04 -4.84 24.02
C GLN A 222 19.68 -3.38 23.71
N GLU A 223 20.60 -2.45 24.03
CA GLU A 223 20.55 -1.04 23.58
C GLU A 223 20.81 -0.93 22.07
N GLY A 224 19.85 -1.33 21.24
CA GLY A 224 19.94 -1.24 19.79
C GLY A 224 19.38 0.06 19.18
N ILE A 225 19.72 0.29 17.91
CA ILE A 225 19.11 1.35 17.10
C ILE A 225 17.75 0.86 16.60
N TYR A 226 16.77 1.75 16.50
CA TYR A 226 15.48 1.38 15.93
C TYR A 226 15.63 0.86 14.50
N VAL A 227 15.11 -0.33 14.21
CA VAL A 227 15.28 -1.02 12.91
C VAL A 227 14.86 -0.11 11.74
N HIS A 228 13.75 0.61 11.91
CA HIS A 228 13.21 1.49 10.85
C HIS A 228 14.05 2.74 10.55
N THR A 229 15.05 3.08 11.37
CA THR A 229 15.95 4.22 11.13
C THR A 229 17.25 3.82 10.45
N LEU A 230 17.50 2.51 10.27
CA LEU A 230 18.69 2.01 9.60
C LEU A 230 18.64 2.31 8.08
N HIS A 231 19.80 2.62 7.51
CA HIS A 231 19.97 2.92 6.08
C HIS A 231 20.25 1.64 5.27
N MET A 232 19.30 0.70 5.30
CA MET A 232 19.39 -0.61 4.63
C MET A 232 18.13 -0.88 3.78
N ASP A 233 18.09 -2.04 3.10
CA ASP A 233 16.91 -2.47 2.33
C ASP A 233 15.64 -2.43 3.19
N ARG A 234 14.63 -1.69 2.74
CA ARG A 234 13.40 -1.46 3.51
C ARG A 234 12.60 -2.74 3.72
N ASP A 235 12.59 -3.67 2.77
CA ASP A 235 11.84 -4.92 2.91
C ASP A 235 12.50 -5.83 3.95
N LEU A 236 13.84 -5.83 4.02
CA LEU A 236 14.59 -6.54 5.05
C LEU A 236 14.24 -5.99 6.44
N LEU A 237 14.27 -4.66 6.58
CA LEU A 237 13.94 -3.99 7.84
C LEU A 237 12.48 -4.23 8.25
N ASP A 238 11.55 -4.26 7.30
CA ASP A 238 10.16 -4.62 7.56
C ASP A 238 10.00 -6.10 7.91
N PHE A 239 10.76 -7.02 7.31
CA PHE A 239 10.78 -8.44 7.72
C PHE A 239 11.21 -8.59 9.18
N ILE A 240 12.32 -7.98 9.56
CA ILE A 240 12.84 -8.00 10.93
C ILE A 240 11.81 -7.41 11.91
N ARG A 241 11.22 -6.26 11.57
CA ARG A 241 10.31 -5.55 12.46
C ARG A 241 8.93 -6.17 12.58
N LEU A 242 8.36 -6.64 11.47
CA LEU A 242 6.96 -7.09 11.39
C LEU A 242 6.82 -8.60 11.55
N THR A 243 7.83 -9.38 11.14
CA THR A 243 7.78 -10.85 11.17
C THR A 243 8.59 -11.43 12.32
N LEU A 244 9.79 -10.90 12.58
CA LEU A 244 10.60 -11.28 13.74
C LEU A 244 10.29 -10.44 14.98
N SER A 245 9.44 -9.41 14.86
CA SER A 245 9.02 -8.50 15.95
C SER A 245 10.16 -7.70 16.61
N ILE A 246 11.32 -7.59 15.96
CA ILE A 246 12.47 -6.88 16.53
C ILE A 246 12.34 -5.37 16.26
N LYS A 247 12.28 -4.55 17.32
CA LYS A 247 12.12 -3.10 17.20
C LYS A 247 13.45 -2.35 17.17
N LYS A 248 14.43 -2.86 17.90
CA LYS A 248 15.79 -2.31 18.05
C LYS A 248 16.80 -3.41 17.85
N ILE A 249 17.89 -3.11 17.16
CA ILE A 249 18.93 -4.09 16.85
C ILE A 249 20.25 -3.38 16.54
N ASP A 250 21.35 -4.07 16.78
CA ASP A 250 22.66 -3.67 16.27
C ASP A 250 22.69 -3.83 14.73
N PRO A 251 23.17 -2.82 13.97
CA PRO A 251 23.34 -2.93 12.51
C PRO A 251 24.12 -4.17 12.05
N ASP A 252 25.13 -4.62 12.80
CA ASP A 252 25.93 -5.79 12.42
C ASP A 252 25.11 -7.07 12.50
N ILE A 253 24.24 -7.20 13.50
CA ILE A 253 23.31 -8.33 13.61
C ILE A 253 22.31 -8.33 12.44
N VAL A 254 21.92 -7.17 11.92
CA VAL A 254 21.06 -7.10 10.72
C VAL A 254 21.72 -7.75 9.52
N LEU A 255 23.03 -7.56 9.34
CA LEU A 255 23.78 -8.20 8.25
C LEU A 255 23.81 -9.72 8.41
N ILE A 256 24.02 -10.22 9.64
CA ILE A 256 23.98 -11.66 9.94
C ILE A 256 22.57 -12.23 9.65
N ILE A 257 21.52 -11.52 10.06
CA ILE A 257 20.13 -11.90 9.76
C ILE A 257 19.91 -11.97 8.25
N LYS A 258 20.37 -10.95 7.53
CA LYS A 258 20.24 -10.87 6.08
C LYS A 258 20.91 -12.08 5.41
N ASP A 259 22.16 -12.38 5.76
CA ASP A 259 22.91 -13.48 5.14
C ASP A 259 22.27 -14.84 5.43
N ASN A 260 21.74 -15.03 6.64
CA ASN A 260 20.97 -16.23 6.98
C ASN A 260 19.68 -16.36 6.15
N ILE A 261 18.93 -15.26 5.95
CA ILE A 261 17.73 -15.29 5.10
C ILE A 261 18.12 -15.62 3.65
N ASP A 262 19.14 -14.94 3.10
CA ASP A 262 19.61 -15.14 1.73
C ASP A 262 20.05 -16.60 1.49
N HIS A 263 20.78 -17.17 2.45
CA HIS A 263 21.19 -18.57 2.41
C HIS A 263 19.99 -19.51 2.43
N MET A 264 19.05 -19.32 3.37
CA MET A 264 17.87 -20.18 3.50
C MET A 264 16.94 -20.11 2.29
N VAL A 265 16.73 -18.93 1.69
CA VAL A 265 15.99 -18.81 0.43
C VAL A 265 16.69 -19.57 -0.70
N SER A 266 18.03 -19.57 -0.71
CA SER A 266 18.80 -20.31 -1.70
C SER A 266 18.68 -21.83 -1.54
N GLU A 267 18.65 -22.35 -0.31
CA GLU A 267 18.40 -23.77 -0.04
C GLU A 267 17.02 -24.22 -0.55
N ILE A 268 15.99 -23.40 -0.34
CA ILE A 268 14.62 -23.68 -0.78
C ILE A 268 14.54 -23.85 -2.31
N LYS A 269 15.43 -23.19 -3.07
CA LYS A 269 15.52 -23.39 -4.52
C LYS A 269 16.11 -24.75 -4.88
N ASN A 270 17.19 -25.13 -4.20
CA ASN A 270 17.97 -26.32 -4.56
C ASN A 270 17.26 -27.63 -4.20
N ALA A 271 16.39 -27.62 -3.20
CA ALA A 271 15.65 -28.81 -2.74
C ALA A 271 14.68 -29.42 -3.78
N PHE A 272 14.44 -28.77 -4.92
CA PHE A 272 13.46 -29.19 -5.95
C PHE A 272 14.04 -29.22 -7.37
N GLN A 273 15.38 -29.21 -7.52
CA GLN A 273 16.05 -29.49 -8.80
C GLN A 273 16.56 -30.95 -8.90
N LEU A 274 16.15 -31.80 -7.96
CA LEU A 274 16.31 -33.26 -7.95
C LEU A 274 14.97 -33.92 -8.32
#